data_AF-A0A7C4QQI3-F1
#
_entry.id   AF-A0A7C4QQI3-F1
#
_cell.length_a   1.000
_cell.length_b   1.000
_cell.length_c   1.000
_cell.angle_alpha   90.00
_cell.angle_beta   90.00
_cell.angle_gamma   90.00
#
_symmetry.space_group_name_H-M   'P 1'
#
loop_
_entity.id
_entity.type
_entity.pdbx_description
1 polymer ?
#
loop_
_entity_poly.entity_id
_entity_poly.type
_entity_poly.pdbx_seq_one_letter_code
_entity_poly.pdbx_strand_id
1 'polypeptide(L)'
;MKQSMDRREFARRVSCGAAAAALSETWQAAAAAPPSAPPAADTSPPRPADAAPSKGPPAPLLVLARLMEDYPSDQYTPPVLEGILQDIRTDLARGRELSAFPLANGDQPAFLFPGAPGCRLVSPSFPLTSR
;
A
#
# COMPACT_ATOMS: atom_id res chain seq x y z
N MET A 1 24.76 -7.74 -34.98
CA MET A 1 25.01 -6.30 -34.78
C MET A 1 24.16 -5.83 -33.61
N LYS A 2 24.75 -5.49 -32.46
CA LYS A 2 23.99 -5.00 -31.30
C LYS A 2 23.85 -3.49 -31.42
N GLN A 3 22.66 -3.00 -31.73
CA GLN A 3 22.39 -1.56 -31.72
C GLN A 3 22.30 -1.10 -30.26
N SER A 4 23.31 -0.39 -29.78
CA SER A 4 23.25 0.29 -28.49
C SER A 4 22.45 1.58 -28.66
N MET A 5 21.20 1.59 -28.19
CA MET A 5 20.42 2.83 -28.11
C MET A 5 20.98 3.73 -27.00
N ASP A 6 21.26 4.99 -27.34
CA ASP A 6 21.66 6.01 -26.37
C ASP A 6 20.48 6.35 -25.45
N ARG A 7 20.69 6.23 -24.14
CA ARG A 7 19.68 6.49 -23.10
C ARG A 7 19.14 7.91 -23.18
N ARG A 8 19.94 8.87 -23.65
CA ARG A 8 19.51 10.27 -23.83
C ARG A 8 18.52 10.43 -24.98
N GLU A 9 18.67 9.69 -26.06
CA GLU A 9 17.69 9.72 -27.16
C GLU A 9 16.37 9.06 -26.77
N PHE A 10 16.43 7.98 -25.99
CA PHE A 10 15.24 7.36 -25.42
C PHE A 10 14.46 8.36 -24.54
N ALA A 11 15.14 9.05 -23.63
CA ALA A 11 14.51 10.06 -22.77
C ALA A 11 13.86 11.21 -23.57
N ARG A 12 14.53 11.67 -24.64
CA ARG A 12 13.97 12.71 -25.54
C ARG A 12 12.72 12.23 -26.29
N ARG A 13 12.66 10.95 -26.69
CA ARG A 13 11.48 10.40 -27.36
C ARG A 13 10.30 10.24 -26.41
N VAL A 14 10.55 9.85 -25.16
CA VAL A 14 9.49 9.74 -24.14
C VAL A 14 8.93 11.11 -23.76
N SER A 15 9.78 12.12 -23.58
CA SER A 15 9.31 13.47 -23.20
C SER A 15 8.53 14.19 -24.31
N CYS A 16 8.84 13.96 -25.58
CA CYS A 16 8.03 14.48 -26.69
C CYS A 16 6.68 13.75 -26.88
N GLY A 17 6.55 12.50 -26.43
CA GLY A 17 5.28 11.75 -26.53
C GLY A 17 4.22 12.17 -25.52
N ALA A 18 4.61 12.77 -24.39
CA ALA A 18 3.70 13.18 -23.33
C ALA A 18 2.94 14.49 -23.62
N ALA A 19 3.38 15.28 -24.60
CA ALA A 19 2.76 16.57 -24.94
C ALA A 19 1.48 16.44 -25.80
N ALA A 20 1.18 15.26 -26.36
CA ALA A 20 0.03 15.05 -27.24
C ALA A 20 -1.20 14.41 -26.53
N ALA A 21 -1.06 13.90 -25.31
CA ALA A 21 -2.16 13.28 -24.57
C ALA A 21 -2.98 14.28 -23.71
N ALA A 22 -2.47 15.51 -23.51
CA ALA A 22 -3.09 16.49 -22.61
C ALA A 22 -4.17 17.38 -23.27
N LEU A 23 -4.59 17.10 -24.51
CA LEU A 23 -5.57 17.92 -25.24
C LEU A 23 -6.86 17.19 -25.65
N SER A 24 -7.09 15.95 -25.19
CA SER A 24 -8.30 15.16 -25.58
C SER A 24 -9.35 15.00 -24.48
N GLU A 25 -9.15 15.56 -23.28
CA GLU A 25 -10.15 15.49 -22.20
C GLU A 25 -11.04 16.75 -22.15
N THR A 26 -11.74 17.02 -23.25
CA THR A 26 -12.93 17.88 -23.19
C THR A 26 -14.02 17.27 -24.07
N TRP A 27 -15.17 17.05 -23.45
CA TRP A 27 -16.50 16.84 -24.06
C TRP A 27 -16.97 15.41 -24.34
N GLN A 28 -17.58 14.77 -23.34
CA GLN A 28 -18.98 14.33 -23.49
C GLN A 28 -19.63 13.99 -22.15
N ALA A 29 -20.50 14.92 -21.72
CA ALA A 29 -21.54 14.69 -20.73
C ALA A 29 -22.86 14.34 -21.45
N ALA A 30 -23.69 13.59 -20.73
CA ALA A 30 -25.14 13.38 -20.91
C ALA A 30 -25.62 12.46 -22.05
N ALA A 31 -26.12 11.27 -21.68
CA ALA A 31 -27.56 10.97 -21.65
C ALA A 31 -27.83 9.45 -21.72
N ALA A 32 -28.46 8.90 -20.67
CA ALA A 32 -29.62 8.00 -20.70
C ALA A 32 -29.64 7.04 -19.49
N ALA A 33 -30.48 7.34 -18.51
CA ALA A 33 -31.03 6.36 -17.56
C ALA A 33 -32.04 5.45 -18.30
N PRO A 34 -32.36 4.23 -17.80
CA PRO A 34 -33.37 4.06 -16.73
C PRO A 34 -33.11 2.81 -15.82
N PRO A 35 -34.07 2.31 -15.02
CA PRO A 35 -34.51 2.82 -13.72
C PRO A 35 -34.21 1.87 -12.53
N SER A 36 -34.16 2.49 -11.35
CA SER A 36 -34.44 2.01 -9.98
C SER A 36 -34.65 0.51 -9.70
N ALA A 37 -33.72 -0.07 -8.94
CA ALA A 37 -33.99 -1.12 -7.97
C ALA A 37 -33.79 -0.53 -6.55
N PRO A 38 -34.71 -0.74 -5.59
CA PRO A 38 -34.57 -0.19 -4.25
C PRO A 38 -33.44 -0.92 -3.50
N PRO A 39 -32.48 -0.22 -2.86
CA PRO A 39 -31.58 -0.87 -1.93
C PRO A 39 -32.37 -1.28 -0.69
N ALA A 40 -32.30 -2.57 -0.34
CA ALA A 40 -32.81 -3.09 0.91
C ALA A 40 -32.21 -2.27 2.07
N ALA A 41 -33.08 -1.78 2.94
CA ALA A 41 -32.70 -1.09 4.16
C ALA A 41 -32.02 -2.09 5.10
N ASP A 42 -30.70 -2.12 5.07
CA ASP A 42 -29.90 -2.77 6.10
C ASP A 42 -29.87 -1.84 7.32
N THR A 43 -30.83 -2.05 8.22
CA THR A 43 -30.86 -1.48 9.57
C THR A 43 -29.71 -2.08 10.39
N SER A 44 -28.48 -1.69 10.07
CA SER A 44 -27.36 -1.81 10.99
C SER A 44 -27.51 -0.73 12.07
N PRO A 45 -27.44 -1.08 13.37
CA PRO A 45 -27.54 -0.08 14.43
C PRO A 45 -26.42 0.97 14.28
N PRO A 46 -26.68 2.23 14.66
CA PRO A 46 -25.71 3.31 14.54
C PRO A 46 -24.44 2.93 15.30
N ARG A 47 -23.35 2.75 14.56
CA ARG A 47 -22.01 2.64 15.14
C ARG A 47 -21.79 3.89 15.97
N PRO A 48 -21.37 3.78 17.24
CA PRO A 48 -21.12 4.94 18.08
C PRO A 48 -20.18 5.88 17.34
N ALA A 49 -20.58 7.16 17.27
CA ALA A 49 -19.83 8.23 16.65
C ALA A 49 -18.35 8.12 17.02
N ASP A 50 -17.50 8.18 15.99
CA ASP A 50 -16.05 8.18 16.09
C ASP A 50 -15.62 9.15 17.20
N ALA A 51 -15.26 8.57 18.35
CA ALA A 51 -14.57 9.28 19.40
C ALA A 51 -13.32 9.88 18.75
N ALA A 52 -13.22 11.21 18.74
CA ALA A 52 -12.10 11.93 18.16
C ALA A 52 -10.81 11.21 18.58
N PRO A 53 -9.99 10.72 17.63
CA PRO A 53 -8.84 9.90 17.98
C PRO A 53 -7.97 10.70 18.94
N SER A 54 -7.75 10.13 20.12
CA SER A 54 -6.88 10.71 21.14
C SER A 54 -5.59 11.17 20.46
N LYS A 55 -5.09 12.35 20.82
CA LYS A 55 -3.83 12.97 20.37
C LYS A 55 -2.61 12.16 20.84
N GLY A 56 -2.61 10.85 20.61
CA GLY A 56 -1.46 9.99 20.84
C GLY A 56 -0.30 10.42 19.93
N PRO A 57 0.93 10.07 20.29
CA PRO A 57 2.08 10.33 19.43
C PRO A 57 1.82 9.75 18.04
N PRO A 58 2.23 10.46 16.98
CA PRO A 58 2.02 10.00 15.62
C PRO A 58 2.68 8.63 15.42
N ALA A 59 1.98 7.71 14.75
CA ALA A 59 2.42 6.33 14.55
C ALA A 59 3.88 6.16 14.08
N PRO A 60 4.43 7.00 13.16
CA PRO A 60 5.84 6.92 12.78
C PRO A 60 6.83 7.07 13.96
N LEU A 61 6.50 7.92 14.95
CA LEU A 61 7.36 8.12 16.12
C LEU A 61 7.31 6.92 17.07
N LEU A 62 6.15 6.27 17.19
CA LEU A 62 6.02 5.05 17.99
C LEU A 62 6.85 3.91 17.41
N VAL A 63 6.81 3.74 16.08
CA VAL A 63 7.61 2.72 15.39
C VAL A 63 9.10 3.00 15.55
N LEU A 64 9.53 4.26 15.37
CA LEU A 64 10.93 4.63 15.56
C LEU A 64 11.40 4.40 16.99
N ALA A 65 10.61 4.82 17.98
CA ALA A 65 10.93 4.60 19.39
C ALA A 65 11.10 3.10 19.70
N ARG A 66 10.20 2.26 19.16
CA ARG A 66 10.29 0.82 19.35
C ARG A 66 11.55 0.22 18.71
N LEU A 67 11.92 0.67 17.50
CA LEU A 67 13.15 0.23 16.84
C LEU A 67 14.39 0.57 17.65
N MET A 68 14.42 1.75 18.28
CA MET A 68 15.54 2.17 19.14
C MET A 68 15.62 1.36 20.43
N GLU A 69 14.49 0.93 20.99
CA GLU A 69 14.44 0.03 22.15
C GLU A 69 14.93 -1.38 21.81
N ASP A 70 14.48 -1.92 20.67
CA ASP A 70 14.79 -3.30 20.27
C ASP A 70 16.23 -3.43 19.73
N TYR A 71 16.77 -2.37 19.13
CA TYR A 71 18.09 -2.39 18.47
C TYR A 71 18.95 -1.18 18.85
N PRO A 72 19.35 -1.03 20.12
CA PRO A 72 20.20 0.09 20.53
C PRO A 72 21.54 0.08 19.76
N SER A 73 21.88 1.20 19.14
CA SER A 73 23.10 1.36 18.33
C SER A 73 23.66 2.77 18.45
N ASP A 74 24.98 2.89 18.57
CA ASP A 74 25.70 4.18 18.58
C ASP A 74 25.61 4.91 17.23
N GLN A 75 25.18 4.22 16.17
CA GLN A 75 25.07 4.78 14.83
C GLN A 75 23.80 5.61 14.62
N TYR A 76 22.91 5.69 15.62
CA TYR A 76 21.71 6.53 15.58
C TYR A 76 22.03 8.01 15.79
N THR A 77 22.72 8.58 14.81
CA THR A 77 22.92 10.02 14.71
C THR A 77 21.62 10.71 14.27
N PRO A 78 21.40 11.99 14.65
CA PRO A 78 20.21 12.74 14.25
C PRO A 78 19.84 12.68 12.75
N PRO A 79 20.79 12.82 11.78
CA PRO A 79 20.43 12.74 10.36
C PRO A 79 19.99 11.33 9.94
N VAL A 80 20.54 10.28 10.57
CA VAL A 80 20.14 8.89 10.29
C VAL A 80 18.72 8.65 10.81
N LEU A 81 18.41 9.12 12.02
CA LEU A 81 17.07 9.00 12.60
C LEU A 81 16.02 9.73 11.76
N GLU A 82 16.34 10.91 11.23
CA GLU A 82 15.46 11.64 10.32
C GLU A 82 15.23 10.87 9.01
N GLY A 83 16.27 10.27 8.44
CA GLY A 83 16.16 9.39 7.27
C GLY A 83 15.23 8.20 7.53
N ILE A 84 15.45 7.46 8.62
CA ILE A 84 14.61 6.32 9.02
C ILE A 84 13.17 6.78 9.22
N LEU A 85 12.94 7.92 9.86
CA LEU A 85 11.60 8.45 10.09
C LEU A 85 10.88 8.78 8.77
N GLN A 86 11.61 9.31 7.79
CA GLN A 86 11.06 9.62 6.47
C GLN A 86 10.69 8.35 5.69
N ASP A 87 11.50 7.30 5.79
CA ASP A 87 11.22 5.99 5.19
C ASP A 87 9.95 5.38 5.81
N ILE A 88 9.87 5.35 7.15
CA ILE A 88 8.68 4.86 7.87
C ILE A 88 7.42 5.61 7.43
N ARG A 89 7.48 6.93 7.28
CA ARG A 89 6.34 7.73 6.80
C ARG A 89 5.91 7.32 5.39
N THR A 90 6.88 7.12 4.51
CA THR A 90 6.64 6.73 3.12
C THR A 90 6.02 5.34 3.04
N ASP A 91 6.52 4.39 3.82
CA ASP A 91 6.00 3.03 3.87
C ASP A 91 4.60 2.96 4.47
N LEU A 92 4.31 3.75 5.50
CA LEU A 92 2.95 3.84 6.05
C LEU A 92 1.97 4.46 5.05
N ALA A 93 2.38 5.47 4.29
CA ALA A 93 1.55 6.05 3.24
C ALA A 93 1.25 5.02 2.15
N ARG A 94 2.29 4.35 1.63
CA ARG A 94 2.15 3.28 0.64
C ARG A 94 1.30 2.12 1.17
N GLY A 95 1.49 1.73 2.43
CA GLY A 95 0.72 0.66 3.07
C GLY A 95 -0.77 0.97 3.12
N ARG A 96 -1.15 2.24 3.38
CA ARG A 96 -2.55 2.69 3.32
C ARG A 96 -3.12 2.55 1.92
N GLU A 97 -2.38 2.98 0.90
CA GLU A 97 -2.79 2.83 -0.50
C GLU A 97 -2.97 1.35 -0.88
N LEU A 98 -2.01 0.50 -0.53
CA LEU A 98 -2.07 -0.93 -0.80
C LEU A 98 -3.21 -1.63 -0.04
N SER A 99 -3.50 -1.19 1.19
CA SER A 99 -4.60 -1.73 1.99
C SER A 99 -6.00 -1.36 1.46
N ALA A 100 -6.08 -0.33 0.60
CA ALA A 100 -7.34 0.08 -0.01
C ALA A 100 -7.77 -0.87 -1.14
N PHE A 101 -6.87 -1.70 -1.66
CA PHE A 101 -7.22 -2.69 -2.68
C PHE A 101 -7.97 -3.86 -2.02
N PRO A 102 -9.24 -4.12 -2.40
CA PRO A 102 -10.00 -5.22 -1.83
C PRO A 102 -9.40 -6.53 -2.31
N LEU A 103 -8.82 -7.30 -1.39
CA LEU A 103 -8.35 -8.65 -1.65
C LEU A 103 -9.44 -9.66 -1.27
N ALA A 104 -9.72 -10.61 -2.16
CA ALA A 104 -10.55 -11.76 -1.86
C ALA A 104 -9.70 -12.83 -1.16
N ASN A 105 -10.30 -13.56 -0.22
CA ASN A 105 -9.71 -14.77 0.38
C ASN A 105 -9.58 -15.86 -0.70
N GLY A 106 -8.53 -15.78 -1.51
CA GLY A 106 -8.36 -16.55 -2.74
C GLY A 106 -7.37 -15.91 -3.71
N ASP A 107 -7.08 -14.62 -3.53
CA ASP A 107 -6.03 -13.93 -4.27
C ASP A 107 -4.67 -14.56 -3.95
N GLN A 108 -4.08 -15.18 -4.96
CA GLN A 108 -2.78 -15.83 -4.85
C GLN A 108 -1.67 -14.79 -5.07
N PRO A 109 -0.49 -14.98 -4.45
CA PRO A 109 0.65 -14.14 -4.76
C PRO A 109 1.01 -14.27 -6.24
N ALA A 110 1.46 -13.16 -6.84
CA ALA A 110 1.80 -13.11 -8.27
C ALA A 110 2.87 -14.13 -8.68
N PHE A 111 3.71 -14.55 -7.74
CA PHE A 111 4.72 -15.58 -7.94
C PHE A 111 4.59 -16.63 -6.84
N LEU A 112 4.35 -17.88 -7.27
CA LEU A 112 4.53 -19.05 -6.43
C LEU A 112 5.94 -19.57 -6.69
N PHE A 113 6.78 -19.60 -5.67
CA PHE A 113 8.04 -20.31 -5.77
C PHE A 113 7.73 -21.80 -5.92
N PRO A 114 8.23 -22.48 -6.98
CA PRO A 114 8.08 -23.92 -7.06
C PRO A 114 8.77 -24.52 -5.84
N GLY A 115 7.99 -25.15 -4.97
CA GLY A 115 8.52 -25.80 -3.79
C GLY A 115 9.56 -26.82 -4.20
N ALA A 116 10.72 -26.83 -3.52
CA ALA A 116 11.63 -27.96 -3.60
C ALA A 116 10.82 -29.24 -3.30
N PRO A 117 11.01 -30.34 -4.06
CA PRO A 117 10.32 -31.59 -3.79
C PRO A 117 10.70 -32.05 -2.37
N GLY A 118 9.79 -31.88 -1.40
CA GLY A 118 9.99 -32.26 0.00
C GLY A 118 9.65 -31.21 1.06
N CYS A 119 9.48 -29.93 0.71
CA CYS A 119 9.08 -28.91 1.70
C CYS A 119 7.56 -28.94 1.96
N ARG A 120 7.11 -29.92 2.75
CA ARG A 120 5.81 -29.84 3.44
C ARG A 120 5.89 -28.68 4.43
N LEU A 121 5.10 -27.63 4.20
CA LEU A 121 4.80 -26.62 5.22
C LEU A 121 4.13 -27.36 6.39
N VAL A 122 4.90 -27.70 7.40
CA VAL A 122 4.37 -28.18 8.67
C VAL A 122 3.73 -26.97 9.33
N SER A 123 2.40 -26.88 9.26
CA SER A 123 1.65 -25.90 10.04
C SER A 123 1.99 -26.10 11.52
N PRO A 124 2.55 -25.09 12.22
CA PRO A 124 2.72 -25.20 13.66
C PRO A 124 1.33 -25.29 14.28
N SER A 125 0.98 -26.47 14.80
CA SER A 125 -0.16 -26.63 15.69
C SER A 125 0.19 -25.93 17.00
N PHE A 126 -0.23 -24.67 17.14
CA PHE A 126 -0.19 -23.99 18.43
C PHE A 126 -1.29 -24.59 19.31
N PRO A 127 -0.97 -25.22 20.46
CA PRO A 127 -1.98 -25.67 21.39
C PRO A 127 -2.61 -24.44 22.05
N LEU A 128 -3.87 -24.16 21.70
CA LEU A 128 -4.73 -23.24 22.44
C LEU A 128 -4.90 -23.79 23.86
N THR A 129 -4.09 -23.30 24.79
CA THR A 129 -4.32 -23.52 26.22
C THR A 129 -5.34 -22.49 26.69
N SER A 130 -6.61 -22.92 26.72
CA SER A 130 -7.67 -22.23 27.46
C SER A 130 -7.28 -22.20 28.94
N ARG A 131 -7.27 -21.01 29.53
CA ARG A 131 -7.29 -20.81 30.98
C ARG A 131 -8.64 -20.26 31.40
#